data_AF-A0A821RWP5-F1
#
_entry.id   AF-A0A821RWP5-F1
#
_cell.length_a   1.000
_cell.length_b   1.000
_cell.length_c   1.000
_cell.angle_alpha   90.00
_cell.angle_beta   90.00
_cell.angle_gamma   90.00
#
_symmetry.space_group_name_H-M   'P 1'
#
loop_
_entity.id
_entity.type
_entity.pdbx_description
1 polymer ?
#
loop_
_entity_poly.entity_id
_entity_poly.type
_entity_poly.pdbx_seq_one_letter_code
_entity_poly.pdbx_strand_id
1 'polypeptide(L)'
;MNTPAFSIFCDALADNKSLIDLDLRNNDINHVGGSELASALKRNTTLRALDLRWNNVGLIGGRALLVLCQSNSTLNELQLIGNNIPDDIMQSIANALSKNTEQHQIHFGHSQNMAILSRQLQNVHEEKDRQITTTLTRMSLQEQAMLKANKSLAEKLKKLQDALDERKLSFNALSSKNTLLEADLTVAKQQYDDIQNVIKKMEIDKQELIYKIRRECKQEKDELIDIQEKLQRDLNASLEIQRRLNEKIQDLERKNDKLQTTVHELGETITINERDYQIKLTALDDENQRLKLKQKEDLKDRELITNRDIQRLKEAHSSTEQTLKEQLTKLENIRTSLEREINSLKSNLSTQKLAHDETLQEEKIRIKNNEEKKQQELEDRIHTLTTSKDELESRYNQQLIAYRELQQKLNFQSVEIESFKRQIESIQMTIHDKDTEILETREKTKTDYEKKLRSIQKDIDMNDELKDRIKQLENELKDQRFNDRNTIRELESRVAELQTTLNHRDQEISRLKLDEEQRLHFLRSAIIDYIGTGANT
;
A
#
# COMPACT_ATOMS: atom_id res chain seq x y z
N MET A 1 92.90 -75.37 -88.86
CA MET A 1 92.19 -75.57 -90.16
C MET A 1 91.99 -74.24 -90.88
N ASN A 2 91.98 -74.21 -92.22
CA ASN A 2 91.67 -73.00 -93.01
C ASN A 2 90.43 -73.29 -93.87
N THR A 3 89.23 -73.20 -93.28
CA THR A 3 87.96 -73.51 -93.95
C THR A 3 86.91 -72.41 -93.70
N PRO A 4 86.06 -72.07 -94.70
CA PRO A 4 84.98 -71.08 -94.57
C PRO A 4 83.98 -71.35 -93.42
N ALA A 5 83.90 -72.60 -92.95
CA ALA A 5 82.95 -73.02 -91.91
C ALA A 5 83.20 -72.39 -90.53
N PHE A 6 84.43 -72.04 -90.17
CA PHE A 6 84.73 -71.47 -88.84
C PHE A 6 84.26 -69.99 -88.71
N SER A 7 84.28 -69.24 -89.81
CA SER A 7 83.78 -67.86 -89.84
C SER A 7 82.27 -67.78 -89.56
N ILE A 8 81.49 -68.72 -90.11
CA ILE A 8 80.03 -68.82 -89.89
C ILE A 8 79.73 -69.10 -88.41
N PHE A 9 80.54 -69.95 -87.76
CA PHE A 9 80.42 -70.20 -86.32
C PHE A 9 80.68 -68.93 -85.51
N CYS A 10 81.70 -68.15 -85.87
CA CYS A 10 82.01 -66.88 -85.20
C CYS A 10 80.87 -65.86 -85.38
N ASP A 11 80.31 -65.72 -86.58
CA ASP A 11 79.17 -64.82 -86.80
C ASP A 11 77.92 -65.24 -86.02
N ALA A 12 77.61 -66.55 -85.98
CA ALA A 12 76.52 -67.08 -85.17
C ALA A 12 76.74 -66.85 -83.67
N LEU A 13 77.98 -66.94 -83.21
CA LEU A 13 78.37 -66.64 -81.84
C LEU A 13 78.18 -65.15 -81.52
N ALA A 14 78.49 -64.25 -82.44
CA ALA A 14 78.34 -62.81 -82.24
C ALA A 14 76.90 -62.38 -81.94
N ASP A 15 75.92 -63.03 -82.57
CA ASP A 15 74.48 -62.70 -82.42
C ASP A 15 73.77 -63.55 -81.36
N ASN A 16 74.45 -64.53 -80.78
CA ASN A 16 73.89 -65.38 -79.73
C ASN A 16 73.65 -64.57 -78.45
N LYS A 17 72.41 -64.62 -77.93
CA LYS A 17 71.97 -63.86 -76.74
C LYS A 17 71.75 -64.71 -75.49
N SER A 18 72.07 -66.00 -75.53
CA SER A 18 71.82 -66.93 -74.44
C SER A 18 73.04 -67.71 -74.00
N LEU A 19 74.07 -67.82 -74.85
CA LEU A 19 75.29 -68.53 -74.53
C LEU A 19 76.12 -67.72 -73.53
N ILE A 20 76.44 -68.36 -72.40
CA ILE A 20 77.18 -67.78 -71.28
C ILE A 20 78.60 -68.35 -71.21
N ASP A 21 78.74 -69.66 -71.43
CA ASP A 21 80.03 -70.36 -71.35
C ASP A 21 80.29 -71.13 -72.64
N LEU A 22 81.49 -71.01 -73.19
CA LEU A 22 81.90 -71.66 -74.43
C LEU A 22 83.26 -72.34 -74.28
N ASP A 23 83.33 -73.62 -74.64
CA ASP A 23 84.56 -74.43 -74.61
C ASP A 23 84.99 -74.81 -76.03
N LEU A 24 86.19 -74.38 -76.41
CA LEU A 24 86.81 -74.60 -77.70
C LEU A 24 88.23 -75.18 -77.57
N ARG A 25 88.51 -75.91 -76.49
CA ARG A 25 89.82 -76.56 -76.27
C ARG A 25 90.20 -77.55 -77.37
N ASN A 26 91.48 -77.59 -77.73
CA ASN A 26 92.07 -78.59 -78.65
C ASN A 26 91.38 -78.71 -80.01
N ASN A 27 91.10 -77.58 -80.67
CA ASN A 27 90.41 -77.50 -81.97
C ASN A 27 91.30 -76.96 -83.11
N ASP A 28 92.62 -76.98 -82.95
CA ASP A 28 93.59 -76.46 -83.94
C ASP A 28 93.26 -75.05 -84.47
N ILE A 29 92.74 -74.19 -83.58
CA ILE A 29 92.43 -72.79 -83.90
C ILE A 29 93.75 -72.06 -84.06
N ASN A 30 93.98 -71.52 -85.26
CA ASN A 30 95.18 -70.77 -85.60
C ASN A 30 94.99 -69.26 -85.37
N HIS A 31 96.02 -68.46 -85.65
CA HIS A 31 95.99 -67.00 -85.50
C HIS A 31 94.88 -66.28 -86.28
N VAL A 32 94.44 -66.82 -87.42
CA VAL A 32 93.33 -66.26 -88.21
C VAL A 32 92.00 -66.52 -87.51
N GLY A 33 91.75 -67.77 -87.11
CA GLY A 33 90.55 -68.14 -86.37
C GLY A 33 90.44 -67.42 -85.01
N GLY A 34 91.57 -67.23 -84.30
CA GLY A 34 91.58 -66.43 -83.06
C GLY A 34 91.20 -64.96 -83.28
N SER A 35 91.51 -64.40 -84.44
CA SER A 35 91.16 -63.01 -84.79
C SER A 35 89.69 -62.86 -85.20
N GLU A 36 89.14 -63.84 -85.91
CA GLU A 36 87.71 -63.93 -86.25
C GLU A 36 86.87 -64.08 -84.98
N LEU A 37 87.27 -64.99 -84.08
CA LEU A 37 86.62 -65.20 -82.80
C LEU A 37 86.64 -63.93 -81.94
N ALA A 38 87.77 -63.22 -81.89
CA ALA A 38 87.87 -61.95 -81.19
C ALA A 38 86.93 -60.86 -81.76
N SER A 39 86.79 -60.81 -83.09
CA SER A 39 85.91 -59.83 -83.75
C SER A 39 84.43 -60.14 -83.52
N ALA A 40 84.05 -61.42 -83.56
CA ALA A 40 82.71 -61.87 -83.23
C ALA A 40 82.33 -61.56 -81.78
N LEU A 41 83.21 -61.93 -80.84
CA LEU A 41 82.98 -61.72 -79.41
C LEU A 41 82.92 -60.25 -79.04
N LYS A 42 83.51 -59.35 -79.82
CA LYS A 42 83.39 -57.91 -79.57
C LYS A 42 81.93 -57.41 -79.64
N ARG A 43 81.08 -58.08 -80.42
CA ARG A 43 79.65 -57.78 -80.52
C ARG A 43 78.80 -58.61 -79.56
N ASN A 44 79.31 -59.74 -79.08
CA ASN A 44 78.57 -60.59 -78.17
C ASN A 44 78.52 -59.95 -76.78
N THR A 45 77.31 -59.80 -76.22
CA THR A 45 77.10 -59.16 -74.91
C THR A 45 76.64 -60.15 -73.83
N THR A 46 76.71 -61.46 -74.07
CA THR A 46 76.15 -62.47 -73.17
C THR A 46 77.16 -63.51 -72.71
N LEU A 47 78.19 -63.78 -73.52
CA LEU A 47 79.25 -64.71 -73.20
C LEU A 47 80.12 -64.15 -72.08
N ARG A 48 80.33 -64.97 -71.04
CA ARG A 48 81.07 -64.65 -69.82
C ARG A 48 82.32 -65.48 -69.67
N ALA A 49 82.32 -66.74 -70.08
CA ALA A 49 83.49 -67.60 -70.04
C ALA A 49 83.82 -68.21 -71.41
N LEU A 50 85.09 -68.19 -71.77
CA LEU A 50 85.59 -68.78 -73.00
C LEU A 50 86.86 -69.59 -72.73
N ASP A 51 86.86 -70.85 -73.13
CA ASP A 51 88.02 -71.74 -73.02
C ASP A 51 88.63 -72.04 -74.38
N LEU A 52 89.89 -71.64 -74.57
CA LEU A 52 90.65 -71.85 -75.80
C LEU A 52 91.93 -72.65 -75.56
N ARG A 53 92.06 -73.35 -74.42
CA ARG A 53 93.31 -74.06 -74.09
C ARG A 53 93.72 -75.07 -75.16
N TRP A 54 95.02 -75.25 -75.35
CA TRP A 54 95.61 -76.22 -76.29
C TRP A 54 95.24 -75.97 -77.75
N ASN A 55 95.23 -74.70 -78.20
CA ASN A 55 95.10 -74.34 -79.61
C ASN A 55 96.41 -73.69 -80.12
N ASN A 56 96.46 -73.18 -81.36
CA ASN A 56 97.66 -72.53 -81.92
C ASN A 56 97.40 -71.07 -82.33
N VAL A 57 96.76 -70.32 -81.44
CA VAL A 57 96.32 -68.93 -81.69
C VAL A 57 97.51 -67.99 -81.96
N GLY A 58 98.65 -68.21 -81.30
CA GLY A 58 99.88 -67.45 -81.55
C GLY A 58 99.79 -65.95 -81.21
N LEU A 59 100.86 -65.21 -81.51
CA LEU A 59 101.00 -63.79 -81.18
C LEU A 59 99.86 -62.90 -81.74
N ILE A 60 99.53 -63.10 -83.02
CA ILE A 60 98.57 -62.24 -83.74
C ILE A 60 97.15 -62.45 -83.19
N GLY A 61 96.72 -63.70 -83.00
CA GLY A 61 95.43 -63.99 -82.40
C GLY A 61 95.36 -63.59 -80.92
N GLY A 62 96.47 -63.71 -80.17
CA GLY A 62 96.56 -63.22 -78.80
C GLY A 62 96.36 -61.70 -78.68
N ARG A 63 96.92 -60.92 -79.62
CA ARG A 63 96.66 -59.47 -79.68
C ARG A 63 95.20 -59.15 -80.00
N ALA A 64 94.57 -59.91 -80.90
CA ALA A 64 93.16 -59.73 -81.21
C ALA A 64 92.27 -60.00 -79.97
N LEU A 65 92.56 -61.07 -79.22
CA LEU A 65 91.88 -61.39 -77.97
C LEU A 65 92.11 -60.34 -76.87
N LEU A 66 93.29 -59.71 -76.81
CA LEU A 66 93.53 -58.57 -75.92
C LEU A 66 92.62 -57.37 -76.25
N VAL A 67 92.53 -57.01 -77.54
CA VAL A 67 91.64 -55.92 -77.98
C VAL A 67 90.18 -56.25 -77.72
N LEU A 68 89.79 -57.52 -77.85
CA LEU A 68 88.48 -57.99 -77.40
C LEU A 68 88.27 -57.71 -75.91
N CYS A 69 89.14 -58.20 -75.02
CA CYS A 69 88.97 -58.05 -73.57
C CYS A 69 88.94 -56.58 -73.12
N GLN A 70 89.57 -55.67 -73.87
CA GLN A 70 89.52 -54.23 -73.60
C GLN A 70 88.21 -53.55 -74.05
N SER A 71 87.50 -54.12 -75.03
CA SER A 71 86.31 -53.52 -75.61
C SER A 71 85.00 -54.23 -75.24
N ASN A 72 85.09 -55.52 -74.93
CA ASN A 72 83.99 -56.31 -74.41
C ASN A 72 84.06 -56.28 -72.87
N SER A 73 82.99 -55.81 -72.24
CA SER A 73 82.86 -55.71 -70.77
C SER A 73 82.10 -56.87 -70.14
N THR A 74 81.64 -57.84 -70.93
CA THR A 74 80.79 -58.97 -70.48
C THR A 74 81.59 -60.26 -70.29
N LEU A 75 82.69 -60.44 -71.03
CA LEU A 75 83.61 -61.55 -70.87
C LEU A 75 84.43 -61.37 -69.58
N ASN A 76 84.33 -62.36 -68.68
CA ASN A 76 84.96 -62.37 -67.36
C ASN A 76 86.07 -63.41 -67.27
N GLU A 77 85.99 -64.49 -68.04
CA GLU A 77 86.96 -65.58 -68.00
C GLU A 77 87.41 -65.97 -69.41
N LEU A 78 88.73 -66.01 -69.62
CA LEU A 78 89.34 -66.44 -70.88
C LEU A 78 90.54 -67.34 -70.59
N GLN A 79 90.44 -68.63 -70.94
CA GLN A 79 91.49 -69.61 -70.70
C GLN A 79 92.33 -69.83 -71.96
N LEU A 80 93.62 -69.46 -71.93
CA LEU A 80 94.51 -69.46 -73.12
C LEU A 80 95.74 -70.37 -72.99
N ILE A 81 95.80 -71.22 -71.97
CA ILE A 81 96.95 -72.11 -71.70
C ILE A 81 97.25 -72.98 -72.94
N GLY A 82 98.51 -73.05 -73.37
CA GLY A 82 98.94 -73.89 -74.49
C GLY A 82 98.77 -73.29 -75.89
N ASN A 83 98.62 -71.96 -76.03
CA ASN A 83 98.36 -71.27 -77.30
C ASN A 83 99.55 -70.57 -77.97
N ASN A 84 100.77 -70.73 -77.44
CA ASN A 84 101.98 -70.05 -77.92
C ASN A 84 101.83 -68.51 -77.99
N ILE A 85 101.18 -67.92 -76.98
CA ILE A 85 101.00 -66.47 -76.82
C ILE A 85 102.07 -65.96 -75.83
N PRO A 86 102.76 -64.84 -76.08
CA PRO A 86 103.72 -64.28 -75.13
C PRO A 86 103.09 -63.85 -73.81
N ASP A 87 103.85 -63.99 -72.72
CA ASP A 87 103.39 -63.70 -71.35
C ASP A 87 102.92 -62.25 -71.15
N ASP A 88 103.55 -61.27 -71.82
CA ASP A 88 103.15 -59.85 -71.73
C ASP A 88 101.71 -59.61 -72.18
N ILE A 89 101.27 -60.33 -73.22
CA ILE A 89 99.89 -60.26 -73.73
C ILE A 89 98.95 -60.98 -72.79
N MET A 90 99.34 -62.14 -72.24
CA MET A 90 98.51 -62.86 -71.25
C MET A 90 98.28 -62.04 -69.98
N GLN A 91 99.30 -61.35 -69.46
CA GLN A 91 99.14 -60.45 -68.32
C GLN A 91 98.20 -59.27 -68.64
N SER A 92 98.33 -58.72 -69.85
CA SER A 92 97.46 -57.62 -70.30
C SER A 92 95.99 -58.06 -70.44
N ILE A 93 95.75 -59.29 -70.90
CA ILE A 93 94.41 -59.90 -70.98
C ILE A 93 93.83 -60.11 -69.57
N ALA A 94 94.62 -60.66 -68.65
CA ALA A 94 94.19 -60.87 -67.27
C ALA A 94 93.79 -59.55 -66.58
N ASN A 95 94.57 -58.47 -66.77
CA ASN A 95 94.26 -57.15 -66.24
C ASN A 95 93.01 -56.51 -66.87
N ALA A 96 92.68 -56.83 -68.12
CA ALA A 96 91.45 -56.35 -68.75
C ALA A 96 90.22 -57.08 -68.19
N LEU A 97 90.31 -58.39 -67.99
CA LEU A 97 89.23 -59.21 -67.40
C LEU A 97 88.98 -58.86 -65.93
N SER A 98 90.01 -58.54 -65.14
CA SER A 98 89.84 -58.09 -63.77
C SER A 98 89.07 -56.76 -63.67
N LYS A 99 89.25 -55.85 -64.64
CA LYS A 99 88.47 -54.59 -64.70
C LYS A 99 86.99 -54.85 -65.02
N ASN A 100 86.70 -55.79 -65.92
CA ASN A 100 85.33 -56.13 -66.29
C ASN A 100 84.55 -56.74 -65.11
N THR A 101 85.20 -57.63 -64.35
CA THR A 101 84.61 -58.24 -63.16
C THR A 101 84.32 -57.22 -62.04
N GLU A 102 85.23 -56.26 -61.83
CA GLU A 102 85.05 -55.16 -60.86
C GLU A 102 83.86 -54.25 -61.21
N GLN A 103 83.71 -53.87 -62.49
CA GLN A 103 82.58 -53.04 -62.95
C GLN A 103 81.22 -53.71 -62.74
N HIS A 104 81.13 -55.02 -62.97
CA HIS A 104 79.90 -55.77 -62.73
C HIS A 104 79.50 -55.80 -61.25
N GLN A 105 80.47 -55.95 -60.34
CA GLN A 105 80.22 -55.92 -58.90
C GLN A 105 79.75 -54.54 -58.42
N ILE A 106 80.38 -53.47 -58.93
CA ILE A 106 79.99 -52.08 -58.61
C ILE A 106 78.56 -51.79 -59.08
N HIS A 107 78.19 -52.21 -60.29
CA HIS A 107 76.85 -51.97 -60.83
C HIS A 107 75.77 -52.71 -60.04
N PHE A 108 76.03 -53.97 -59.66
CA PHE A 108 75.13 -54.75 -58.82
C PHE A 108 74.95 -54.11 -57.44
N GLY A 109 76.06 -53.69 -56.80
CA GLY A 109 76.03 -53.00 -55.51
C GLY A 109 75.28 -51.67 -55.56
N HIS A 110 75.46 -50.87 -56.61
CA HIS A 110 74.72 -49.61 -56.78
C HIS A 110 73.23 -49.82 -56.97
N SER A 111 72.81 -50.81 -57.76
CA SER A 111 71.40 -51.13 -57.95
C SER A 111 70.75 -51.56 -56.63
N GLN A 112 71.43 -52.39 -55.84
CA GLN A 112 70.94 -52.83 -54.54
C GLN A 112 70.83 -51.68 -53.54
N ASN A 113 71.86 -50.82 -53.48
CA ASN A 113 71.85 -49.64 -52.61
C ASN A 113 70.77 -48.62 -53.00
N MET A 114 70.53 -48.41 -54.31
CA MET A 114 69.44 -47.55 -54.79
C MET A 114 68.06 -48.08 -54.41
N ALA A 115 67.84 -49.39 -54.46
CA ALA A 115 66.58 -49.99 -54.02
C ALA A 115 66.35 -49.83 -52.51
N ILE A 116 67.40 -50.03 -51.69
CA ILE A 116 67.33 -49.85 -50.23
C ILE A 116 67.07 -48.39 -49.88
N LEU A 117 67.79 -47.45 -50.49
CA LEU A 117 67.62 -46.01 -50.23
C LEU A 117 66.23 -45.52 -50.62
N SER A 118 65.70 -45.98 -51.77
CA SER A 118 64.35 -45.63 -52.21
C SER A 118 63.29 -46.13 -51.21
N ARG A 119 63.45 -47.35 -50.71
CA ARG A 119 62.56 -47.92 -49.69
C ARG A 119 62.64 -47.16 -48.37
N GLN A 120 63.83 -46.75 -47.94
CA GLN A 120 64.00 -45.94 -46.73
C GLN A 120 63.38 -44.56 -46.87
N LEU A 121 63.59 -43.89 -48.01
CA LEU A 121 62.96 -42.60 -48.31
C LEU A 121 61.44 -42.71 -48.29
N GLN A 122 60.88 -43.76 -48.89
CA GLN A 122 59.44 -43.98 -48.89
C GLN A 122 58.89 -44.24 -47.49
N ASN A 123 59.56 -45.07 -46.69
CA ASN A 123 59.16 -45.31 -45.30
C ASN A 123 59.17 -44.02 -44.46
N VAL A 124 60.21 -43.18 -44.62
CA VAL A 124 60.29 -41.89 -43.93
C VAL A 124 59.19 -40.95 -44.40
N HIS A 125 58.89 -40.93 -45.70
CA HIS A 125 57.81 -40.10 -46.24
C HIS A 125 56.45 -40.52 -45.67
N GLU A 126 56.12 -41.81 -45.71
CA GLU A 126 54.89 -42.37 -45.15
C GLU A 126 54.78 -42.11 -43.63
N GLU A 127 55.87 -42.22 -42.89
CA GLU A 127 55.89 -41.92 -41.46
C GLU A 127 55.66 -40.43 -41.18
N LYS A 128 56.26 -39.55 -41.98
CA LYS A 128 56.06 -38.09 -41.87
C LYS A 128 54.65 -37.68 -42.26
N ASP A 129 54.08 -38.24 -43.32
CA ASP A 129 52.70 -38.00 -43.71
C ASP A 129 51.72 -38.46 -42.63
N ARG A 130 52.00 -39.61 -42.00
CA ARG A 130 51.22 -40.10 -40.86
C ARG A 130 51.32 -39.15 -39.66
N GLN A 131 52.52 -38.67 -39.33
CA GLN A 131 52.73 -37.69 -38.26
C GLN A 131 51.98 -36.39 -38.55
N ILE A 132 52.07 -35.85 -39.76
CA ILE A 132 51.36 -34.64 -40.20
C ILE A 132 49.85 -34.83 -40.07
N THR A 133 49.31 -35.93 -40.58
CA THR A 133 47.87 -36.23 -40.52
C THR A 133 47.37 -36.37 -39.09
N THR A 134 48.15 -37.03 -38.22
CA THR A 134 47.80 -37.19 -36.80
C THR A 134 47.81 -35.83 -36.09
N THR A 135 48.80 -34.99 -36.39
CA THR A 135 48.93 -33.66 -35.77
C THR A 135 47.82 -32.72 -36.23
N LEU A 136 47.49 -32.72 -37.53
CA LEU A 136 46.37 -31.96 -38.08
C LEU A 136 45.03 -32.38 -37.46
N THR A 137 44.80 -33.68 -37.34
CA THR A 137 43.59 -34.20 -36.68
C THR A 137 43.51 -33.75 -35.22
N ARG A 138 44.62 -33.80 -34.50
CA ARG A 138 44.70 -33.34 -33.11
C ARG A 138 44.43 -31.84 -32.99
N MET A 139 44.99 -31.02 -33.89
CA MET A 139 44.74 -29.58 -33.92
C MET A 139 43.27 -29.26 -34.21
N SER A 140 42.65 -29.92 -35.20
CA SER A 140 41.23 -29.75 -35.53
C SER A 140 40.31 -30.11 -34.36
N LEU A 141 40.57 -31.24 -33.69
CA LEU A 141 39.84 -31.63 -32.47
C LEU A 141 40.02 -30.60 -31.35
N GLN A 142 41.23 -30.06 -31.18
CA GLN A 142 41.54 -29.05 -30.18
C GLN A 142 40.84 -27.71 -30.48
N GLU A 143 40.78 -27.28 -31.75
CA GLU A 143 40.03 -26.10 -32.17
C GLU A 143 38.53 -26.26 -31.92
N GLN A 144 37.95 -27.42 -32.25
CA GLN A 144 36.54 -27.69 -31.95
C GLN A 144 36.26 -27.69 -30.43
N ALA A 145 37.15 -28.27 -29.63
CA ALA A 145 37.02 -28.26 -28.18
C ALA A 145 37.11 -26.83 -27.62
N MET A 146 38.05 -26.02 -28.12
CA MET A 146 38.17 -24.60 -27.76
C MET A 146 36.95 -23.79 -28.17
N LEU A 147 36.39 -24.00 -29.36
CA LEU A 147 35.15 -23.34 -29.81
C LEU A 147 33.97 -23.69 -28.90
N LYS A 148 33.83 -24.97 -28.53
CA LYS A 148 32.78 -25.40 -27.57
C LYS A 148 32.99 -24.77 -26.19
N ALA A 149 34.23 -24.74 -25.69
CA ALA A 149 34.56 -24.11 -24.42
C ALA A 149 34.28 -22.60 -24.43
N ASN A 150 34.69 -21.88 -25.47
CA ASN A 150 34.42 -20.45 -25.64
C ASN A 150 32.92 -20.16 -25.72
N LYS A 151 32.16 -20.98 -26.45
CA LYS A 151 30.70 -20.84 -26.53
C LYS A 151 30.05 -21.04 -25.14
N SER A 152 30.47 -22.05 -24.40
CA SER A 152 30.01 -22.29 -23.03
C SER A 152 30.39 -21.14 -22.08
N LEU A 153 31.60 -20.59 -22.23
CA LEU A 153 32.06 -19.45 -21.44
C LEU A 153 31.24 -18.20 -21.73
N ALA A 154 30.95 -17.92 -23.02
CA ALA A 154 30.12 -16.80 -23.44
C ALA A 154 28.68 -16.93 -22.90
N GLU A 155 28.10 -18.12 -22.92
CA GLU A 155 26.78 -18.37 -22.31
C GLU A 155 26.79 -18.15 -20.80
N LYS A 156 27.84 -18.59 -20.09
CA LYS A 156 28.00 -18.33 -18.65
C LYS A 156 28.16 -16.84 -18.34
N LEU A 157 28.97 -16.13 -19.13
CA LEU A 157 29.14 -14.68 -19.01
C LEU A 157 27.82 -13.94 -19.21
N LYS A 158 27.05 -14.33 -20.23
CA LYS A 158 25.73 -13.75 -20.48
C LYS A 158 24.78 -13.97 -19.28
N LYS A 159 24.68 -15.20 -18.77
CA LYS A 159 23.84 -15.50 -17.59
C LYS A 159 24.26 -14.70 -16.35
N LEU A 160 25.57 -14.53 -16.13
CA LEU A 160 26.08 -13.72 -15.02
C LEU A 160 25.76 -12.24 -15.21
N GLN A 161 25.84 -11.72 -16.45
CA GLN A 161 25.49 -10.35 -16.78
C GLN A 161 24.00 -10.08 -16.58
N ASP A 162 23.13 -10.98 -17.07
CA ASP A 162 21.68 -10.88 -16.91
C ASP A 162 21.31 -10.88 -15.41
N ALA A 163 21.91 -11.78 -14.61
CA ALA A 163 21.70 -11.83 -13.16
C ALA A 163 22.22 -10.58 -12.42
N LEU A 164 23.32 -9.98 -12.90
CA LEU A 164 23.85 -8.74 -12.35
C LEU A 164 22.90 -7.57 -12.63
N ASP A 165 22.35 -7.49 -13.84
CA ASP A 165 21.45 -6.42 -14.24
C ASP A 165 20.08 -6.55 -13.55
N GLU A 166 19.56 -7.77 -13.35
CA GLU A 166 18.40 -8.02 -12.47
C GLU A 166 18.66 -7.56 -11.04
N ARG A 167 19.83 -7.87 -10.46
CA ARG A 167 20.19 -7.39 -9.12
C ARG A 167 20.28 -5.87 -9.05
N LYS A 168 20.80 -5.20 -10.07
CA LYS A 168 20.84 -3.72 -10.11
C LYS A 168 19.44 -3.13 -10.16
N LEU A 169 18.54 -3.71 -10.96
CA LEU A 169 17.14 -3.28 -11.00
C LEU A 169 16.46 -3.46 -9.64
N SER A 170 16.66 -4.61 -8.99
CA SER A 170 16.12 -4.86 -7.64
C SER A 170 16.71 -3.89 -6.61
N PHE A 171 18.00 -3.60 -6.68
CA PHE A 171 18.67 -2.66 -5.80
C PHE A 171 18.14 -1.23 -5.98
N ASN A 172 17.98 -0.78 -7.23
CA ASN A 172 17.43 0.55 -7.53
C ASN A 172 15.97 0.68 -7.05
N ALA A 173 15.17 -0.37 -7.21
CA ALA A 173 13.81 -0.41 -6.68
C ALA A 173 13.78 -0.34 -5.14
N LEU A 174 14.65 -1.09 -4.47
CA LEU A 174 14.81 -1.04 -3.02
C LEU A 174 15.30 0.33 -2.54
N SER A 175 16.27 0.93 -3.25
CA SER A 175 16.78 2.27 -2.95
C SER A 175 15.66 3.31 -3.06
N SER A 176 14.85 3.25 -4.12
CA SER A 176 13.71 4.16 -4.32
C SER A 176 12.64 3.97 -3.23
N LYS A 177 12.39 2.72 -2.83
CA LYS A 177 11.48 2.41 -1.72
C LYS A 177 12.03 2.95 -0.38
N ASN A 178 13.34 2.86 -0.16
CA ASN A 178 13.96 3.38 1.05
C ASN A 178 13.86 4.91 1.11
N THR A 179 14.10 5.61 0.00
CA THR A 179 13.92 7.07 -0.04
C THR A 179 12.48 7.50 0.19
N LEU A 180 11.50 6.72 -0.29
CA LEU A 180 10.08 6.99 -0.04
C LEU A 180 9.74 6.77 1.45
N LEU A 181 10.22 5.67 2.04
CA LEU A 181 10.04 5.39 3.47
C LEU A 181 10.70 6.44 4.37
N GLU A 182 11.87 6.97 3.98
CA GLU A 182 12.51 8.07 4.68
C GLU A 182 11.69 9.37 4.61
N ALA A 183 11.06 9.65 3.46
CA ALA A 183 10.14 10.77 3.31
C ALA A 183 8.88 10.58 4.17
N ASP A 184 8.25 9.40 4.12
CA ASP A 184 7.08 9.06 4.95
C ASP A 184 7.39 9.16 6.45
N LEU A 185 8.56 8.70 6.88
CA LEU A 185 9.03 8.83 8.26
C LEU A 185 9.18 10.30 8.67
N THR A 186 9.66 11.15 7.76
CA THR A 186 9.81 12.59 8.01
C THR A 186 8.45 13.27 8.16
N VAL A 187 7.48 12.92 7.31
CA VAL A 187 6.10 13.40 7.41
C VAL A 187 5.45 12.93 8.71
N ALA A 188 5.63 11.66 9.10
CA ALA A 188 5.09 11.12 10.35
C ALA A 188 5.69 11.82 11.59
N LYS A 189 6.99 12.15 11.57
CA LYS A 189 7.63 12.95 12.63
C LYS A 189 7.04 14.36 12.72
N GLN A 190 6.84 15.02 11.59
CA GLN A 190 6.21 16.34 11.56
C GLN A 190 4.78 16.29 12.13
N GLN A 191 3.98 15.31 11.72
CA GLN A 191 2.64 15.10 12.26
C GLN A 191 2.64 14.83 13.76
N TYR A 192 3.61 14.06 14.26
CA TYR A 192 3.78 13.83 15.69
C TYR A 192 4.06 15.14 16.44
N ASP A 193 4.97 15.98 15.92
CA ASP A 193 5.29 17.28 16.51
C ASP A 193 4.08 18.24 16.50
N ASP A 194 3.31 18.24 15.42
CA ASP A 194 2.07 19.04 15.30
C ASP A 194 1.03 18.59 16.35
N ILE A 195 0.83 17.28 16.52
CA ILE A 195 -0.06 16.73 17.55
C ILE A 195 0.42 17.11 18.95
N GLN A 196 1.74 17.02 19.21
CA GLN A 196 2.31 17.43 20.49
C GLN A 196 2.07 18.92 20.78
N ASN A 197 2.16 19.78 19.77
CA ASN A 197 1.87 21.20 19.92
C ASN A 197 0.39 21.46 20.22
N VAL A 198 -0.52 20.73 19.56
CA VAL A 198 -1.96 20.81 19.86
C VAL A 198 -2.24 20.33 21.29
N ILE A 199 -1.64 19.23 21.74
CA ILE A 199 -1.79 18.74 23.12
C ILE A 199 -1.35 19.80 24.13
N LYS A 200 -0.16 20.40 23.93
CA LYS A 200 0.32 21.49 24.81
C LYS A 200 -0.65 22.67 24.84
N LYS A 201 -1.20 23.07 23.69
CA LYS A 201 -2.19 24.14 23.61
C LYS A 201 -3.47 23.78 24.37
N MET A 202 -3.98 22.56 24.19
CA MET A 202 -5.16 22.07 24.92
C MET A 202 -4.91 21.99 26.43
N GLU A 203 -3.70 21.65 26.87
CA GLU A 203 -3.33 21.69 28.30
C GLU A 203 -3.36 23.11 28.86
N ILE A 204 -2.86 24.09 28.11
CA ILE A 204 -2.93 25.51 28.48
C ILE A 204 -4.38 25.97 28.57
N ASP A 205 -5.18 25.73 27.51
CA ASP A 205 -6.59 26.12 27.46
C ASP A 205 -7.39 25.47 28.61
N LYS A 206 -7.09 24.21 28.95
CA LYS A 206 -7.66 23.51 30.11
C LYS A 206 -7.28 24.20 31.42
N GLN A 207 -6.02 24.59 31.60
CA GLN A 207 -5.59 25.29 32.81
C GLN A 207 -6.26 26.66 32.95
N GLU A 208 -6.38 27.41 31.86
CA GLU A 208 -7.10 28.69 31.83
C GLU A 208 -8.58 28.52 32.18
N LEU A 209 -9.24 27.48 31.64
CA LEU A 209 -10.63 27.19 31.95
C LEU A 209 -10.81 26.80 33.43
N ILE A 210 -9.91 25.98 33.99
CA ILE A 210 -9.91 25.64 35.42
C ILE A 210 -9.75 26.91 36.26
N TYR A 211 -8.84 27.80 35.88
CA TYR A 211 -8.64 29.07 36.58
C TYR A 211 -9.90 29.94 36.54
N LYS A 212 -10.56 30.03 35.39
CA LYS A 212 -11.80 30.79 35.21
C LYS A 212 -12.93 30.23 36.08
N ILE A 213 -13.17 28.92 36.03
CA ILE A 213 -14.20 28.26 36.87
C ILE A 213 -13.91 28.48 38.35
N ARG A 214 -12.66 28.33 38.80
CA ARG A 214 -12.29 28.60 40.21
C ARG A 214 -12.57 30.05 40.61
N ARG A 215 -12.33 31.01 39.72
CA ARG A 215 -12.61 32.43 39.97
C ARG A 215 -14.11 32.69 40.08
N GLU A 216 -14.91 32.15 39.15
CA GLU A 216 -16.38 32.27 39.16
C GLU A 216 -16.97 31.63 40.42
N CYS A 217 -16.59 30.39 40.76
CA CYS A 217 -17.04 29.74 41.99
C CYS A 217 -16.65 30.51 43.26
N LYS A 218 -15.49 31.19 43.26
CA LYS A 218 -15.09 32.04 44.38
C LYS A 218 -15.99 33.27 44.48
N GLN A 219 -16.27 33.94 43.37
CA GLN A 219 -17.15 35.10 43.33
C GLN A 219 -18.57 34.73 43.78
N GLU A 220 -19.14 33.64 43.28
CA GLU A 220 -20.45 33.14 43.71
C GLU A 220 -20.47 32.81 45.21
N LYS A 221 -19.40 32.21 45.73
CA LYS A 221 -19.29 31.92 47.16
C LYS A 221 -19.24 33.19 48.00
N ASP A 222 -18.46 34.19 47.57
CA ASP A 222 -18.36 35.47 48.26
C ASP A 222 -19.71 36.22 48.23
N GLU A 223 -20.42 36.21 47.10
CA GLU A 223 -21.77 36.77 46.97
C GLU A 223 -22.79 36.06 47.87
N LEU A 224 -22.73 34.72 47.96
CA LEU A 224 -23.58 33.95 48.86
C LEU A 224 -23.32 34.27 50.33
N ILE A 225 -22.05 34.49 50.71
CA ILE A 225 -21.70 34.93 52.06
C ILE A 225 -22.30 36.30 52.34
N ASP A 226 -22.17 37.26 51.42
CA ASP A 226 -22.75 38.60 51.56
C ASP A 226 -24.28 38.57 51.70
N ILE A 227 -24.96 37.72 50.92
CA ILE A 227 -26.41 37.52 51.01
C ILE A 227 -26.78 36.89 52.35
N GLN A 228 -26.04 35.86 52.79
CA GLN A 228 -26.28 35.21 54.06
C GLN A 228 -26.11 36.18 55.24
N GLU A 229 -25.09 37.03 55.20
CA GLU A 229 -24.89 38.07 56.21
C GLU A 229 -26.02 39.09 56.24
N LYS A 230 -26.52 39.51 55.07
CA LYS A 230 -27.69 40.42 54.99
C LYS A 230 -28.93 39.77 55.57
N LEU A 231 -29.25 38.53 55.18
CA LEU A 231 -30.39 37.79 55.74
C LEU A 231 -30.26 37.64 57.26
N GLN A 232 -29.05 37.37 57.77
CA GLN A 232 -28.82 37.26 59.21
C GLN A 232 -29.09 38.59 59.94
N ARG A 233 -28.68 39.72 59.36
CA ARG A 233 -28.97 41.06 59.90
C ARG A 233 -30.47 41.35 59.90
N ASP A 234 -31.16 41.07 58.81
CA ASP A 234 -32.60 41.29 58.68
C ASP A 234 -33.42 40.39 59.62
N LEU A 235 -32.99 39.14 59.79
CA LEU A 235 -33.56 38.21 60.75
C LEU A 235 -33.40 38.73 62.18
N ASN A 236 -32.20 39.17 62.55
CA ASN A 236 -31.93 39.73 63.87
C ASN A 236 -32.76 40.99 64.13
N ALA A 237 -32.88 41.89 63.15
CA ALA A 237 -33.73 43.08 63.25
C ALA A 237 -35.21 42.72 63.43
N SER A 238 -35.69 41.72 62.67
CA SER A 238 -37.07 41.23 62.79
C SER A 238 -37.34 40.59 64.16
N LEU A 239 -36.40 39.81 64.68
CA LEU A 239 -36.47 39.23 66.03
C LEU A 239 -36.49 40.31 67.11
N GLU A 240 -35.75 41.40 66.95
CA GLU A 240 -35.77 42.53 67.88
C GLU A 240 -37.12 43.25 67.86
N ILE A 241 -37.69 43.49 66.68
CA ILE A 241 -39.04 44.04 66.53
C ILE A 241 -40.07 43.12 67.20
N GLN A 242 -39.99 41.81 66.94
CA GLN A 242 -40.89 40.82 67.54
C GLN A 242 -40.80 40.84 69.07
N ARG A 243 -39.58 40.96 69.62
CA ARG A 243 -39.37 41.10 71.06
C ARG A 243 -40.02 42.36 71.61
N ARG A 244 -39.83 43.53 70.97
CA ARG A 244 -40.47 44.80 71.39
C ARG A 244 -42.00 44.73 71.33
N LEU A 245 -42.54 44.08 70.29
CA LEU A 245 -43.99 43.87 70.18
C LEU A 245 -44.52 42.96 71.29
N ASN A 246 -43.82 41.88 71.61
CA ASN A 246 -44.18 40.99 72.72
C ASN A 246 -44.16 41.72 74.07
N GLU A 247 -43.12 42.53 74.33
CA GLU A 247 -43.05 43.38 75.54
C GLU A 247 -44.26 44.33 75.61
N LYS A 248 -44.64 44.94 74.47
CA LYS A 248 -45.80 45.84 74.40
C LYS A 248 -47.13 45.12 74.58
N ILE A 249 -47.27 43.90 74.06
CA ILE A 249 -48.45 43.06 74.28
C ILE A 249 -48.59 42.74 75.77
N GLN A 250 -47.51 42.30 76.44
CA GLN A 250 -47.52 42.03 77.88
C GLN A 250 -47.92 43.25 78.72
N ASP A 251 -47.44 44.44 78.35
CA ASP A 251 -47.82 45.67 79.04
C ASP A 251 -49.29 46.03 78.82
N LEU A 252 -49.83 45.79 77.62
CA LEU A 252 -51.24 45.99 77.32
C LEU A 252 -52.13 44.98 78.06
N GLU A 253 -51.73 43.71 78.13
CA GLU A 253 -52.41 42.67 78.91
C GLU A 253 -52.48 43.06 80.39
N ARG A 254 -51.35 43.47 80.99
CA ARG A 254 -51.33 43.95 82.38
C ARG A 254 -52.24 45.16 82.61
N LYS A 255 -52.33 46.08 81.66
CA LYS A 255 -53.25 47.24 81.74
C LYS A 255 -54.70 46.80 81.62
N ASN A 256 -54.99 45.85 80.74
CA ASN A 256 -56.33 45.31 80.57
C ASN A 256 -56.81 44.59 81.83
N ASP A 257 -55.96 43.80 82.48
CA ASP A 257 -56.29 43.14 83.75
C ASP A 257 -56.59 44.15 84.87
N LYS A 258 -55.81 45.24 84.94
CA LYS A 258 -56.09 46.36 85.85
C LYS A 258 -57.41 47.05 85.55
N LEU A 259 -57.74 47.27 84.27
CA LEU A 259 -59.02 47.85 83.90
C LEU A 259 -60.17 46.91 84.25
N GLN A 260 -60.05 45.60 83.98
CA GLN A 260 -61.06 44.61 84.35
C GLN A 260 -61.32 44.58 85.87
N THR A 261 -60.27 44.64 86.69
CA THR A 261 -60.43 44.72 88.15
C THR A 261 -61.15 46.00 88.58
N THR A 262 -60.77 47.17 88.04
CA THR A 262 -61.48 48.42 88.35
C THR A 262 -62.95 48.42 87.89
N VAL A 263 -63.26 47.81 86.74
CA VAL A 263 -64.63 47.66 86.26
C VAL A 263 -65.44 46.75 87.19
N HIS A 264 -64.82 45.68 87.70
CA HIS A 264 -65.46 44.80 88.68
C HIS A 264 -65.77 45.55 89.99
N GLU A 265 -64.80 46.29 90.53
CA GLU A 265 -64.99 47.12 91.73
C GLU A 265 -66.10 48.17 91.54
N LEU A 266 -66.10 48.88 90.41
CA LEU A 266 -67.16 49.84 90.09
C LEU A 266 -68.52 49.15 89.95
N GLY A 267 -68.58 47.97 89.33
CA GLY A 267 -69.80 47.16 89.24
C GLY A 267 -70.38 46.79 90.61
N GLU A 268 -69.53 46.43 91.57
CA GLU A 268 -69.93 46.18 92.96
C GLU A 268 -70.48 47.46 93.63
N THR A 269 -69.82 48.60 93.44
CA THR A 269 -70.31 49.87 94.01
C THR A 269 -71.67 50.30 93.44
N ILE A 270 -71.90 50.09 92.14
CA ILE A 270 -73.19 50.37 91.50
C ILE A 270 -74.27 49.47 92.09
N THR A 271 -74.01 48.17 92.25
CA THR A 271 -75.00 47.25 92.84
C THR A 271 -75.33 47.58 94.29
N ILE A 272 -74.35 48.07 95.08
CA ILE A 272 -74.60 48.57 96.43
C ILE A 272 -75.49 49.81 96.38
N ASN A 273 -75.15 50.79 95.53
CA ASN A 273 -75.94 52.03 95.39
C ASN A 273 -77.36 51.76 94.89
N GLU A 274 -77.55 50.84 93.93
CA GLU A 274 -78.88 50.44 93.45
C GLU A 274 -79.74 49.87 94.58
N ARG A 275 -79.17 49.01 95.44
CA ARG A 275 -79.87 48.49 96.63
C ARG A 275 -80.26 49.62 97.59
N ASP A 276 -79.36 50.57 97.84
CA ASP A 276 -79.64 51.72 98.71
C ASP A 276 -80.75 52.62 98.15
N TYR A 277 -80.77 52.86 96.83
CA TYR A 277 -81.85 53.60 96.18
C TYR A 277 -83.19 52.86 96.24
N GLN A 278 -83.18 51.54 96.11
CA GLN A 278 -84.39 50.72 96.20
C GLN A 278 -85.02 50.78 97.59
N ILE A 279 -84.20 50.77 98.65
CA ILE A 279 -84.64 50.97 100.05
C ILE A 279 -85.23 52.37 100.26
N LYS A 280 -84.64 53.41 99.67
CA LYS A 280 -85.19 54.78 99.76
C LYS A 280 -86.52 54.91 99.02
N LEU A 281 -86.68 54.24 97.90
CA LEU A 281 -87.90 54.29 97.09
C LEU A 281 -89.08 53.65 97.83
N THR A 282 -88.88 52.51 98.48
CA THR A 282 -89.93 51.85 99.28
C THR A 282 -90.35 52.71 100.47
N ALA A 283 -89.40 53.36 101.14
CA ALA A 283 -89.70 54.27 102.25
C ALA A 283 -90.56 55.48 101.82
N LEU A 284 -90.29 56.05 100.63
CA LEU A 284 -91.08 57.16 100.08
C LEU A 284 -92.49 56.72 99.66
N ASP A 285 -92.64 55.50 99.14
CA ASP A 285 -93.95 54.99 98.71
C ASP A 285 -94.87 54.73 99.93
N ASP A 286 -94.31 54.23 101.03
CA ASP A 286 -95.01 54.07 102.32
C ASP A 286 -95.49 55.42 102.90
N GLU A 287 -94.69 56.49 102.77
CA GLU A 287 -95.06 57.84 103.20
C GLU A 287 -96.20 58.41 102.35
N ASN A 288 -96.17 58.18 101.04
CA ASN A 288 -97.17 58.66 100.09
C ASN A 288 -98.54 58.00 100.34
N GLN A 289 -98.57 56.71 100.72
CA GLN A 289 -99.81 56.05 101.12
C GLN A 289 -100.42 56.64 102.40
N ARG A 290 -99.60 57.05 103.38
CA ARG A 290 -100.07 57.70 104.62
C ARG A 290 -100.74 59.05 104.33
N LEU A 291 -100.17 59.85 103.43
CA LEU A 291 -100.70 61.17 103.07
C LEU A 291 -102.07 61.09 102.35
N LYS A 292 -102.27 60.07 101.51
CA LYS A 292 -103.56 59.85 100.82
C LYS A 292 -104.72 59.52 101.77
N LEU A 293 -104.46 58.78 102.85
CA LEU A 293 -105.46 58.47 103.88
C LEU A 293 -105.91 59.74 104.62
N LYS A 294 -104.97 60.64 104.91
CA LYS A 294 -105.23 61.91 105.63
C LYS A 294 -106.07 62.89 104.83
N GLN A 295 -105.82 63.02 103.52
CA GLN A 295 -106.62 63.89 102.63
C GLN A 295 -108.10 63.48 102.49
N LYS A 296 -108.45 62.22 102.77
CA LYS A 296 -109.82 61.72 102.63
C LYS A 296 -110.72 62.10 103.81
N GLU A 297 -110.14 62.38 104.98
CA GLU A 297 -110.86 62.83 106.18
C GLU A 297 -111.16 64.34 106.11
N ASP A 298 -110.20 65.16 105.67
CA ASP A 298 -110.33 66.62 105.58
C ASP A 298 -111.44 67.11 104.59
N LEU A 299 -111.86 66.28 103.64
CA LEU A 299 -112.89 66.61 102.65
C LEU A 299 -114.33 66.48 103.20
N LYS A 300 -114.57 65.69 104.26
CA LYS A 300 -115.91 65.56 104.87
C LYS A 300 -116.27 66.74 105.77
N ASP A 301 -115.29 67.37 106.40
CA ASP A 301 -115.51 68.46 107.36
C ASP A 301 -115.75 69.82 106.68
N ARG A 302 -115.30 69.99 105.43
CA ARG A 302 -115.42 71.25 104.69
C ARG A 302 -116.81 71.54 104.11
N GLU A 303 -117.68 70.54 103.90
CA GLU A 303 -119.03 70.77 103.35
C GLU A 303 -120.04 71.35 104.37
N LEU A 304 -119.78 71.21 105.68
CA LEU A 304 -120.71 71.62 106.74
C LEU A 304 -120.56 73.09 107.18
N ILE A 305 -119.42 73.73 106.91
CA ILE A 305 -119.07 75.07 107.39
C ILE A 305 -119.37 76.17 106.35
N THR A 306 -119.41 75.83 105.05
CA THR A 306 -119.69 76.78 103.96
C THR A 306 -121.14 77.30 103.88
N ASN A 307 -122.06 76.79 104.70
CA ASN A 307 -123.48 77.22 104.73
C ASN A 307 -123.79 78.37 105.72
N ARG A 308 -122.81 78.95 106.45
CA ARG A 308 -123.09 80.01 107.46
C ARG A 308 -122.35 81.35 107.31
N ASP A 309 -121.22 81.42 106.61
CA ASP A 309 -120.33 82.58 106.75
C ASP A 309 -120.26 83.57 105.56
N ILE A 310 -121.02 83.36 104.47
CA ILE A 310 -120.86 84.15 103.23
C ILE A 310 -121.64 85.48 103.17
N GLN A 311 -122.52 85.86 104.11
CA GLN A 311 -123.44 87.00 103.83
C GLN A 311 -123.39 88.24 104.73
N ARG A 312 -122.63 88.33 105.83
CA ARG A 312 -122.85 89.46 106.78
C ARG A 312 -121.66 90.25 107.32
N LEU A 313 -120.42 89.92 106.97
CA LEU A 313 -119.25 90.77 107.28
C LEU A 313 -118.52 91.13 105.97
N LYS A 314 -119.15 91.90 105.07
CA LYS A 314 -119.10 93.38 105.12
C LYS A 314 -117.67 93.84 105.39
N GLU A 315 -116.81 93.95 104.39
CA GLU A 315 -116.82 95.09 103.45
C GLU A 315 -117.19 96.39 104.18
N ALA A 316 -116.28 96.87 105.01
CA ALA A 316 -115.76 98.24 104.94
C ALA A 316 -115.06 98.61 106.26
N HIS A 317 -113.78 98.28 106.36
CA HIS A 317 -112.85 99.22 107.00
C HIS A 317 -111.53 99.25 106.23
N SER A 318 -111.67 99.46 104.91
CA SER A 318 -110.70 100.24 104.15
C SER A 318 -110.96 101.70 104.47
N SER A 319 -110.20 102.25 105.38
CA SER A 319 -109.67 103.60 105.25
C SER A 319 -108.74 103.81 106.42
N THR A 320 -107.66 104.52 106.17
CA THR A 320 -106.70 105.01 107.15
C THR A 320 -105.62 103.96 107.48
N GLU A 321 -104.71 103.64 106.56
CA GLU A 321 -103.99 104.58 105.70
C GLU A 321 -103.62 105.86 106.46
N GLN A 322 -102.60 105.74 107.30
CA GLN A 322 -101.58 106.76 107.56
C GLN A 322 -100.99 106.37 108.92
N THR A 323 -99.72 106.09 109.06
CA THR A 323 -98.56 106.38 108.22
C THR A 323 -97.43 105.61 108.89
N LEU A 324 -96.67 104.79 108.17
CA LEU A 324 -95.39 105.25 107.67
C LEU A 324 -94.64 106.18 108.64
N LYS A 325 -94.11 105.58 109.70
CA LYS A 325 -92.86 105.88 110.40
C LYS A 325 -92.49 104.53 111.04
N GLU A 326 -91.65 103.67 110.48
CA GLU A 326 -90.26 103.91 110.15
C GLU A 326 -89.77 102.89 109.10
N GLN A 327 -89.55 103.37 107.88
CA GLN A 327 -88.35 102.99 107.14
C GLN A 327 -87.13 103.33 108.04
N LEU A 328 -86.11 102.47 108.13
CA LEU A 328 -84.70 102.90 108.01
C LEU A 328 -83.58 101.86 108.26
N THR A 329 -83.81 100.55 108.50
CA THR A 329 -82.64 99.67 108.77
C THR A 329 -82.59 98.27 108.14
N LYS A 330 -83.56 97.82 107.33
CA LYS A 330 -83.42 96.53 106.60
C LYS A 330 -83.05 96.63 105.12
N LEU A 331 -83.14 97.82 104.53
CA LEU A 331 -82.72 98.07 103.14
C LEU A 331 -81.19 98.20 102.97
N GLU A 332 -80.39 98.10 104.04
CA GLU A 332 -78.92 97.99 103.97
C GLU A 332 -78.38 96.55 103.85
N ASN A 333 -79.18 95.53 104.19
CA ASN A 333 -78.74 94.11 104.14
C ASN A 333 -78.87 93.46 102.75
N ILE A 334 -79.62 94.07 101.82
CA ILE A 334 -79.86 93.51 100.47
C ILE A 334 -78.85 94.05 99.44
N ARG A 335 -78.18 95.19 99.71
CA ARG A 335 -77.19 95.77 98.78
C ARG A 335 -75.84 95.02 98.78
N THR A 336 -75.40 94.50 99.94
CA THR A 336 -74.09 93.84 100.08
C THR A 336 -74.05 92.37 99.64
N SER A 337 -75.19 91.69 99.45
CA SER A 337 -75.21 90.30 98.92
C SER A 337 -75.11 90.26 97.40
N LEU A 338 -75.75 91.20 96.71
CA LEU A 338 -75.76 91.28 95.24
C LEU A 338 -74.41 91.71 94.64
N GLU A 339 -73.60 92.51 95.36
CA GLU A 339 -72.24 92.88 94.92
C GLU A 339 -71.21 91.75 95.06
N ARG A 340 -71.42 90.77 95.96
CA ARG A 340 -70.53 89.59 96.09
C ARG A 340 -70.81 88.52 95.04
N GLU A 341 -72.07 88.36 94.63
CA GLU A 341 -72.49 87.37 93.65
C GLU A 341 -72.04 87.74 92.23
N ILE A 342 -72.03 89.02 91.89
CA ILE A 342 -71.53 89.54 90.60
C ILE A 342 -70.00 89.38 90.47
N ASN A 343 -69.24 89.59 91.55
CA ASN A 343 -67.78 89.42 91.53
C ASN A 343 -67.35 87.94 91.52
N SER A 344 -68.11 87.06 92.17
CA SER A 344 -67.92 85.59 92.09
C SER A 344 -68.12 85.06 90.66
N LEU A 345 -69.18 85.50 89.97
CA LEU A 345 -69.48 85.07 88.60
C LEU A 345 -68.48 85.62 87.57
N LYS A 346 -67.96 86.84 87.75
CA LYS A 346 -66.89 87.38 86.89
C LYS A 346 -65.54 86.67 87.09
N SER A 347 -65.22 86.28 88.32
CA SER A 347 -64.01 85.48 88.61
C SER A 347 -64.09 84.10 87.95
N ASN A 348 -65.24 83.42 88.05
CA ASN A 348 -65.44 82.09 87.47
C ASN A 348 -65.43 82.09 85.93
N LEU A 349 -65.98 83.13 85.29
CA LEU A 349 -65.93 83.28 83.83
C LEU A 349 -64.50 83.53 83.33
N SER A 350 -63.69 84.28 84.08
CA SER A 350 -62.28 84.54 83.73
C SER A 350 -61.40 83.30 83.86
N THR A 351 -61.61 82.48 84.90
CA THR A 351 -60.87 81.23 85.09
C THR A 351 -61.24 80.16 84.08
N GLN A 352 -62.52 80.08 83.67
CA GLN A 352 -62.93 79.16 82.61
C GLN A 352 -62.39 79.56 81.23
N LYS A 353 -62.28 80.86 80.94
CA LYS A 353 -61.65 81.35 79.70
C LYS A 353 -60.17 81.01 79.61
N LEU A 354 -59.41 81.25 80.69
CA LEU A 354 -57.99 80.91 80.77
C LEU A 354 -57.76 79.40 80.64
N ALA A 355 -58.58 78.58 81.31
CA ALA A 355 -58.47 77.12 81.19
C ALA A 355 -58.80 76.62 79.78
N HIS A 356 -59.80 77.19 79.10
CA HIS A 356 -60.10 76.83 77.71
C HIS A 356 -59.02 77.30 76.74
N ASP A 357 -58.45 78.49 76.90
CA ASP A 357 -57.35 78.99 76.08
C ASP A 357 -56.07 78.14 76.26
N GLU A 358 -55.76 77.70 77.48
CA GLU A 358 -54.64 76.78 77.75
C GLU A 358 -54.86 75.40 77.10
N THR A 359 -56.04 74.79 77.26
CA THR A 359 -56.35 73.50 76.60
C THR A 359 -56.31 73.61 75.07
N LEU A 360 -56.78 74.73 74.50
CA LEU A 360 -56.75 74.98 73.07
C LEU A 360 -55.30 75.16 72.55
N GLN A 361 -54.42 75.77 73.35
CA GLN A 361 -53.02 75.95 73.00
C GLN A 361 -52.26 74.63 73.09
N GLU A 362 -52.53 73.80 74.10
CA GLU A 362 -51.97 72.45 74.24
C GLU A 362 -52.42 71.53 73.09
N GLU A 363 -53.70 71.54 72.70
CA GLU A 363 -54.18 70.76 71.56
C GLU A 363 -53.58 71.23 70.24
N LYS A 364 -53.43 72.55 70.02
CA LYS A 364 -52.77 73.09 68.82
C LYS A 364 -51.31 72.64 68.72
N ILE A 365 -50.55 72.68 69.82
CA ILE A 365 -49.16 72.21 69.84
C ILE A 365 -49.11 70.70 69.59
N ARG A 366 -50.04 69.93 70.17
CA ARG A 366 -50.12 68.48 69.98
C ARG A 366 -50.46 68.09 68.54
N ILE A 367 -51.39 68.80 67.89
CA ILE A 367 -51.73 68.60 66.48
C ILE A 367 -50.54 68.95 65.60
N LYS A 368 -49.91 70.12 65.81
CA LYS A 368 -48.72 70.54 65.06
C LYS A 368 -47.57 69.53 65.16
N ASN A 369 -47.27 69.05 66.37
CA ASN A 369 -46.22 68.04 66.58
C ASN A 369 -46.58 66.68 65.95
N ASN A 370 -47.86 66.30 65.91
CA ASN A 370 -48.30 65.08 65.23
C ASN A 370 -48.24 65.22 63.70
N GLU A 371 -48.55 66.38 63.15
CA GLU A 371 -48.42 66.67 61.72
C GLU A 371 -46.95 66.71 61.28
N GLU A 372 -46.06 67.36 62.05
CA GLU A 372 -44.61 67.37 61.79
C GLU A 372 -44.01 65.96 61.83
N LYS A 373 -44.41 65.12 62.80
CA LYS A 373 -43.99 63.71 62.85
C LYS A 373 -44.48 62.91 61.64
N LYS A 374 -45.75 63.08 61.25
CA LYS A 374 -46.30 62.41 60.06
C LYS A 374 -45.59 62.88 58.79
N GLN A 375 -45.27 64.16 58.68
CA GLN A 375 -44.52 64.69 57.55
C GLN A 375 -43.13 64.05 57.47
N GLN A 376 -42.42 63.95 58.59
CA GLN A 376 -41.09 63.35 58.63
C GLN A 376 -41.11 61.85 58.33
N GLU A 377 -42.11 61.11 58.83
CA GLU A 377 -42.31 59.69 58.48
C GLU A 377 -42.59 59.51 56.97
N LEU A 378 -43.35 60.43 56.35
CA LEU A 378 -43.62 60.41 54.91
C LEU A 378 -42.36 60.77 54.10
N GLU A 379 -41.56 61.73 54.53
CA GLU A 379 -40.30 62.11 53.90
C GLU A 379 -39.28 60.96 53.95
N ASP A 380 -39.11 60.31 55.10
CA ASP A 380 -38.26 59.13 55.25
C ASP A 380 -38.76 57.96 54.38
N ARG A 381 -40.08 57.78 54.27
CA ARG A 381 -40.67 56.77 53.40
C ARG A 381 -40.45 57.07 51.92
N ILE A 382 -40.55 58.33 51.51
CA ILE A 382 -40.23 58.76 50.13
C ILE A 382 -38.74 58.52 49.85
N HIS A 383 -37.86 58.83 50.80
CA HIS A 383 -36.42 58.63 50.63
C HIS A 383 -36.08 57.14 50.44
N THR A 384 -36.57 56.27 51.33
CA THR A 384 -36.36 54.81 51.23
C THR A 384 -36.96 54.20 49.96
N LEU A 385 -38.12 54.67 49.52
CA LEU A 385 -38.70 54.25 48.25
C LEU A 385 -37.87 54.72 47.05
N THR A 386 -37.34 55.95 47.09
CA THR A 386 -36.50 56.49 46.03
C THR A 386 -35.20 55.72 45.90
N THR A 387 -34.51 55.42 47.01
CA THR A 387 -33.29 54.59 46.98
C THR A 387 -33.57 53.19 46.45
N SER A 388 -34.69 52.57 46.86
CA SER A 388 -35.08 51.25 46.34
C SER A 388 -35.38 51.26 44.84
N LYS A 389 -35.97 52.35 44.33
CA LYS A 389 -36.24 52.56 42.91
C LYS A 389 -34.93 52.67 42.13
N ASP A 390 -34.00 53.49 42.60
CA ASP A 390 -32.71 53.71 41.95
C ASP A 390 -31.86 52.42 41.93
N GLU A 391 -31.90 51.62 43.01
CA GLU A 391 -31.26 50.31 43.06
C GLU A 391 -31.87 49.33 42.04
N LEU A 392 -33.20 49.31 41.91
CA LEU A 392 -33.89 48.48 40.92
C LEU A 392 -33.59 48.93 39.48
N GLU A 393 -33.55 50.23 39.22
CA GLU A 393 -33.16 50.78 37.92
C GLU A 393 -31.70 50.43 37.58
N SER A 394 -30.79 50.51 38.55
CA SER A 394 -29.39 50.10 38.36
C SER A 394 -29.28 48.61 38.02
N ARG A 395 -29.99 47.74 38.76
CA ARG A 395 -30.01 46.29 38.46
C ARG A 395 -30.60 45.99 37.09
N TYR A 396 -31.69 46.66 36.72
CA TYR A 396 -32.31 46.52 35.40
C TYR A 396 -31.33 46.91 34.29
N ASN A 397 -30.63 48.04 34.45
CA ASN A 397 -29.64 48.50 33.48
C ASN A 397 -28.44 47.55 33.36
N GLN A 398 -27.95 47.00 34.48
CA GLN A 398 -26.90 45.99 34.47
C GLN A 398 -27.34 44.70 33.75
N GLN A 399 -28.57 44.24 34.01
CA GLN A 399 -29.14 43.09 33.30
C GLN A 399 -29.31 43.37 31.80
N LEU A 400 -29.70 44.58 31.41
CA LEU A 400 -29.83 44.98 30.01
C LEU A 400 -28.48 44.97 29.29
N ILE A 401 -27.41 45.41 29.95
CA ILE A 401 -26.04 45.34 29.41
C ILE A 401 -25.61 43.88 29.26
N ALA A 402 -25.78 43.05 30.29
CA ALA A 402 -25.44 41.62 30.23
C ALA A 402 -26.22 40.89 29.11
N TYR A 403 -27.50 41.22 28.93
CA TYR A 403 -28.31 40.69 27.83
C TYR A 403 -27.75 41.08 26.46
N ARG A 404 -27.37 42.34 26.26
CA ARG A 404 -26.76 42.81 25.00
C ARG A 404 -25.42 42.12 24.72
N GLU A 405 -24.60 41.91 25.74
CA GLU A 405 -23.34 41.17 25.59
C GLU A 405 -23.56 39.71 25.20
N LEU A 406 -24.52 39.02 25.85
CA LEU A 406 -24.91 37.66 25.48
C LEU A 406 -25.46 37.61 24.06
N GLN A 407 -26.26 38.60 23.65
CA GLN A 407 -26.80 38.69 22.30
C GLN A 407 -25.70 38.93 21.25
N GLN A 408 -24.69 39.74 21.55
CA GLN A 408 -23.52 39.90 20.69
C GLN A 408 -22.70 38.61 20.57
N LYS A 409 -22.47 37.90 21.68
CA LYS A 409 -21.80 36.59 21.66
C LYS A 409 -22.58 35.57 20.85
N LEU A 410 -23.91 35.52 20.99
CA LEU A 410 -24.78 34.65 20.21
C LEU A 410 -24.68 34.96 18.71
N ASN A 411 -24.67 36.24 18.33
CA ASN A 411 -24.54 36.66 16.94
C ASN A 411 -23.17 36.28 16.36
N PHE A 412 -22.10 36.47 17.13
CA PHE A 412 -20.74 36.07 16.74
C PHE A 412 -20.65 34.55 16.51
N GLN A 413 -21.13 33.76 17.47
CA GLN A 413 -21.18 32.29 17.34
C GLN A 413 -22.05 31.86 16.16
N SER A 414 -23.15 32.55 15.88
CA SER A 414 -24.01 32.25 14.72
C SER A 414 -23.27 32.46 13.40
N VAL A 415 -22.44 33.51 13.30
CA VAL A 415 -21.59 33.76 12.12
C VAL A 415 -20.50 32.69 11.99
N GLU A 416 -19.86 32.29 13.08
CA GLU A 416 -18.87 31.20 13.07
C GLU A 416 -19.48 29.86 12.63
N ILE A 417 -20.67 29.52 13.14
CA ILE A 417 -21.41 28.32 12.71
C ILE A 417 -21.70 28.37 11.21
N GLU A 418 -22.13 29.52 10.68
CA GLU A 418 -22.42 29.67 9.26
C GLU A 418 -21.15 29.59 8.40
N SER A 419 -20.01 30.09 8.91
CA SER A 419 -18.70 29.90 8.29
C SER A 419 -18.31 28.42 8.25
N PHE A 420 -18.45 27.69 9.36
CA PHE A 420 -18.16 26.26 9.40
C PHE A 420 -19.08 25.45 8.47
N LYS A 421 -20.37 25.80 8.37
CA LYS A 421 -21.28 25.17 7.40
C LYS A 421 -20.81 25.35 5.96
N ARG A 422 -20.40 26.56 5.57
CA ARG A 422 -19.85 26.81 4.23
C ARG A 422 -18.58 26.01 3.95
N GLN A 423 -17.71 25.85 4.95
CA GLN A 423 -16.53 25.00 4.82
C GLN A 423 -16.90 23.53 4.65
N ILE A 424 -17.87 23.04 5.42
CA ILE A 424 -18.38 21.66 5.29
C ILE A 424 -18.97 21.45 3.89
N GLU A 425 -19.80 22.38 3.39
CA GLU A 425 -20.37 22.29 2.04
C GLU A 425 -19.29 22.29 0.95
N SER A 426 -18.25 23.12 1.08
CA SER A 426 -17.11 23.12 0.14
C SER A 426 -16.35 21.79 0.15
N ILE A 427 -16.13 21.20 1.33
CA ILE A 427 -15.46 19.90 1.46
C ILE A 427 -16.35 18.80 0.87
N GLN A 428 -17.66 18.82 1.15
CA GLN A 428 -18.61 17.85 0.60
C GLN A 428 -18.68 17.92 -0.93
N MET A 429 -18.65 19.12 -1.52
CA MET A 429 -18.61 19.29 -2.97
C MET A 429 -17.32 18.72 -3.57
N THR A 430 -16.18 18.97 -2.92
CA THR A 430 -14.89 18.41 -3.35
C THR A 430 -14.87 16.88 -3.27
N ILE A 431 -15.45 16.30 -2.21
CA ILE A 431 -15.59 14.85 -2.07
C ILE A 431 -16.48 14.30 -3.19
N HIS A 432 -17.60 14.95 -3.47
CA HIS A 432 -18.51 14.55 -4.54
C HIS A 432 -17.83 14.59 -5.93
N ASP A 433 -17.08 15.65 -6.22
CA ASP A 433 -16.31 15.78 -7.46
C ASP A 433 -15.23 14.68 -7.56
N LYS A 434 -14.59 14.32 -6.45
CA LYS A 434 -13.61 13.24 -6.42
C LYS A 434 -14.26 11.86 -6.58
N ASP A 435 -15.41 11.63 -5.97
CA ASP A 435 -16.16 10.37 -6.13
C ASP A 435 -16.64 10.19 -7.57
N THR A 436 -17.09 11.26 -8.23
CA THR A 436 -17.48 11.22 -9.65
C THR A 436 -16.27 10.95 -10.55
N GLU A 437 -15.11 11.58 -10.30
CA GLU A 437 -13.86 11.30 -11.02
C GLU A 437 -13.39 9.84 -10.84
N ILE A 438 -13.48 9.31 -9.62
CA ILE A 438 -13.17 7.90 -9.32
C ILE A 438 -14.14 6.97 -10.06
N LEU A 439 -15.44 7.28 -10.09
CA LEU A 439 -16.42 6.49 -10.82
C LEU A 439 -16.17 6.50 -12.33
N GLU A 440 -15.84 7.65 -12.91
CA GLU A 440 -15.52 7.75 -14.33
C GLU A 440 -14.25 6.98 -14.70
N THR A 441 -13.19 7.08 -13.91
CA THR A 441 -11.94 6.34 -14.13
C THR A 441 -12.14 4.84 -13.96
N ARG A 442 -12.96 4.42 -13.00
CA ARG A 442 -13.36 3.02 -12.80
C ARG A 442 -14.17 2.49 -13.98
N GLU A 443 -15.13 3.24 -14.50
CA GLU A 443 -15.90 2.81 -15.67
C GLU A 443 -15.03 2.77 -16.93
N LYS A 444 -14.14 3.76 -17.15
CA LYS A 444 -13.17 3.71 -18.26
C LYS A 444 -12.29 2.47 -18.19
N THR A 445 -11.65 2.22 -17.05
CA THR A 445 -10.79 1.03 -16.86
C THR A 445 -11.57 -0.27 -17.04
N LYS A 446 -12.80 -0.36 -16.52
CA LYS A 446 -13.69 -1.51 -16.73
C LYS A 446 -13.97 -1.74 -18.22
N THR A 447 -14.33 -0.69 -18.98
CA THR A 447 -14.58 -0.81 -20.42
C THR A 447 -13.33 -1.25 -21.20
N ASP A 448 -12.14 -0.82 -20.77
CA ASP A 448 -10.88 -1.25 -21.40
C ASP A 448 -10.56 -2.72 -21.09
N TYR A 449 -10.80 -3.18 -19.87
CA TYR A 449 -10.68 -4.60 -19.53
C TYR A 449 -11.70 -5.46 -20.28
N GLU A 450 -12.94 -5.01 -20.43
CA GLU A 450 -13.95 -5.70 -21.24
C GLU A 450 -13.54 -5.79 -22.72
N LYS A 451 -12.94 -4.74 -23.29
CA LYS A 451 -12.39 -4.78 -24.66
C LYS A 451 -11.25 -5.79 -24.77
N LYS A 452 -10.31 -5.81 -23.82
CA LYS A 452 -9.21 -6.79 -23.79
C LYS A 452 -9.73 -8.22 -23.67
N LEU A 453 -10.72 -8.46 -22.81
CA LEU A 453 -11.39 -9.75 -22.67
C LEU A 453 -12.02 -10.20 -23.98
N ARG A 454 -12.72 -9.31 -24.70
CA ARG A 454 -13.28 -9.64 -26.03
C ARG A 454 -12.19 -9.96 -27.06
N SER A 455 -11.07 -9.24 -27.05
CA SER A 455 -9.94 -9.53 -27.95
C SER A 455 -9.34 -10.91 -27.67
N ILE A 456 -9.09 -11.21 -26.39
CA ILE A 456 -8.56 -12.52 -25.98
C ILE A 456 -9.54 -13.64 -26.33
N GLN A 457 -10.84 -13.42 -26.12
CA GLN A 457 -11.86 -14.41 -26.50
C GLN A 457 -11.84 -14.67 -28.01
N LYS A 458 -11.72 -13.61 -28.83
CA LYS A 458 -11.59 -13.75 -30.29
C LYS A 458 -10.34 -14.54 -30.68
N ASP A 459 -9.22 -14.32 -30.00
CA ASP A 459 -7.98 -15.08 -30.24
C ASP A 459 -8.12 -16.55 -29.84
N ILE A 460 -8.86 -16.86 -28.77
CA ILE A 460 -9.19 -18.23 -28.36
C ILE A 460 -10.02 -18.91 -29.44
N ASP A 461 -11.11 -18.27 -29.89
CA ASP A 461 -12.01 -18.81 -30.91
C ASP A 461 -11.23 -19.08 -32.23
N MET A 462 -10.37 -18.15 -32.64
CA MET A 462 -9.50 -18.30 -33.81
C MET A 462 -8.52 -19.47 -33.66
N ASN A 463 -7.98 -19.68 -32.46
CA ASN A 463 -7.06 -20.78 -32.19
C ASN A 463 -7.77 -22.14 -32.19
N ASP A 464 -9.01 -22.19 -31.72
CA ASP A 464 -9.83 -23.40 -31.82
C ASP A 464 -10.20 -23.71 -33.27
N GLU A 465 -10.53 -22.72 -34.10
CA GLU A 465 -10.70 -22.90 -35.55
C GLU A 465 -9.43 -23.44 -36.22
N LEU A 466 -8.25 -22.91 -35.85
CA LEU A 466 -6.97 -23.38 -36.36
C LEU A 466 -6.69 -24.84 -35.93
N LYS A 467 -7.00 -25.22 -34.70
CA LYS A 467 -6.88 -26.61 -34.24
C LYS A 467 -7.79 -27.54 -35.05
N ASP A 468 -9.03 -27.14 -35.30
CA ASP A 468 -9.96 -27.93 -36.11
C ASP A 468 -9.45 -28.06 -37.55
N ARG A 469 -8.86 -27.00 -38.11
CA ARG A 469 -8.25 -27.05 -39.45
C ARG A 469 -7.02 -27.96 -39.50
N ILE A 470 -6.15 -27.91 -38.49
CA ILE A 470 -5.01 -28.83 -38.36
C ILE A 470 -5.51 -30.27 -38.32
N LYS A 471 -6.54 -30.55 -37.51
CA LYS A 471 -7.13 -31.88 -37.40
C LYS A 471 -7.73 -32.38 -38.72
N GLN A 472 -8.37 -31.49 -39.49
CA GLN A 472 -8.84 -31.82 -40.85
C GLN A 472 -7.67 -32.17 -41.78
N LEU A 473 -6.64 -31.33 -41.83
CA LEU A 473 -5.45 -31.56 -42.67
C LEU A 473 -4.71 -32.85 -42.29
N GLU A 474 -4.63 -33.19 -41.00
CA GLU A 474 -4.07 -34.44 -40.52
C GLU A 474 -4.85 -35.67 -41.01
N ASN A 475 -6.19 -35.58 -41.07
CA ASN A 475 -7.02 -36.65 -41.61
C ASN A 475 -6.87 -36.76 -43.13
N GLU A 476 -6.88 -35.65 -43.86
CA GLU A 476 -6.63 -35.62 -45.30
C GLU A 476 -5.26 -36.24 -45.65
N LEU A 477 -4.21 -35.92 -44.87
CA LEU A 477 -2.88 -36.52 -45.03
C LEU A 477 -2.85 -38.02 -44.71
N LYS A 478 -3.64 -38.49 -43.74
CA LYS A 478 -3.77 -39.92 -43.46
C LYS A 478 -4.44 -40.65 -44.62
N ASP A 479 -5.50 -40.08 -45.17
CA ASP A 479 -6.23 -40.65 -46.30
C ASP A 479 -5.36 -40.66 -47.56
N GLN A 480 -4.62 -39.58 -47.83
CA GLN A 480 -3.63 -39.55 -48.92
C GLN A 480 -2.55 -40.61 -48.73
N ARG A 481 -1.95 -40.72 -47.54
CA ARG A 481 -0.94 -41.76 -47.26
C ARG A 481 -1.49 -43.18 -47.42
N PHE A 482 -2.77 -43.39 -47.09
CA PHE A 482 -3.42 -44.68 -47.30
C PHE A 482 -3.60 -44.98 -48.80
N ASN A 483 -4.06 -43.99 -49.56
CA ASN A 483 -4.20 -44.11 -51.02
C ASN A 483 -2.85 -44.34 -51.69
N ASP A 484 -1.84 -43.54 -51.36
CA ASP A 484 -0.47 -43.68 -51.88
C ASP A 484 0.08 -45.08 -51.58
N ARG A 485 -0.10 -45.59 -50.35
CA ARG A 485 0.30 -46.97 -50.01
C ARG A 485 -0.40 -48.03 -50.85
N ASN A 486 -1.69 -47.86 -51.16
CA ASN A 486 -2.41 -48.79 -52.01
C ASN A 486 -1.91 -48.73 -53.46
N THR A 487 -1.69 -47.53 -54.00
CA THR A 487 -1.10 -47.38 -55.35
C THR A 487 0.30 -47.96 -55.44
N ILE A 488 1.14 -47.79 -54.40
CA ILE A 488 2.46 -48.42 -54.32
C ILE A 488 2.33 -49.94 -54.35
N ARG A 489 1.41 -50.53 -53.57
CA ARG A 489 1.16 -51.98 -53.60
C ARG A 489 0.72 -52.49 -54.97
N GLU A 490 -0.16 -51.75 -55.64
CA GLU A 490 -0.60 -52.09 -57.00
C GLU A 490 0.56 -52.04 -57.99
N LEU A 491 1.41 -51.01 -57.91
CA LEU A 491 2.61 -50.88 -58.73
C LEU A 491 3.63 -51.99 -58.43
N GLU A 492 3.85 -52.33 -57.15
CA GLU A 492 4.72 -53.44 -56.74
C GLU A 492 4.20 -54.79 -57.27
N SER A 493 2.89 -55.03 -57.19
CA SER A 493 2.26 -56.23 -57.78
C SER A 493 2.46 -56.27 -59.29
N ARG A 494 2.32 -55.13 -59.97
CA ARG A 494 2.52 -55.03 -61.41
C ARG A 494 3.97 -55.25 -61.83
N VAL A 495 4.92 -54.74 -61.05
CA VAL A 495 6.35 -54.99 -61.26
C VAL A 495 6.66 -56.48 -61.08
N ALA A 496 6.09 -57.12 -60.06
CA ALA A 496 6.25 -58.56 -59.85
C ALA A 496 5.68 -59.38 -61.01
N GLU A 497 4.49 -59.04 -61.52
CA GLU A 497 3.91 -59.66 -62.72
C GLU A 497 4.78 -59.48 -63.96
N LEU A 498 5.33 -58.28 -64.16
CA LEU A 498 6.22 -58.02 -65.30
C LEU A 498 7.54 -58.79 -65.17
N GLN A 499 8.10 -58.91 -63.96
CA GLN A 499 9.30 -59.71 -63.70
C GLN A 499 9.07 -61.20 -63.93
N THR A 500 7.92 -61.76 -63.53
CA THR A 500 7.61 -63.17 -63.83
C THR A 500 7.43 -63.39 -65.32
N THR A 501 6.80 -62.46 -66.03
CA THR A 501 6.64 -62.51 -67.49
C THR A 501 8.00 -62.39 -68.20
N LEU A 502 8.87 -61.49 -67.74
CA LEU A 502 10.23 -61.34 -68.27
C LEU A 502 11.04 -62.62 -68.06
N ASN A 503 11.02 -63.19 -66.85
CA ASN A 503 11.68 -64.46 -66.55
C ASN A 503 11.16 -65.60 -67.43
N HIS A 504 9.84 -65.64 -67.69
CA HIS A 504 9.26 -66.63 -68.60
C HIS A 504 9.74 -66.43 -70.03
N ARG A 505 9.81 -65.19 -70.52
CA ARG A 505 10.37 -64.86 -71.84
C ARG A 505 11.85 -65.17 -71.94
N ASP A 506 12.65 -64.90 -70.91
CA ASP A 506 14.07 -65.25 -70.88
C ASP A 506 14.28 -66.77 -70.90
N GLN A 507 13.44 -67.54 -70.21
CA GLN A 507 13.42 -69.00 -70.29
C GLN A 507 13.02 -69.49 -71.69
N GLU A 508 12.02 -68.86 -72.32
CA GLU A 508 11.58 -69.18 -73.68
C GLU A 508 12.67 -68.88 -74.72
N ILE A 509 13.33 -67.71 -74.63
CA ILE A 509 14.48 -67.35 -75.46
C ILE A 509 15.64 -68.33 -75.26
N SER A 510 15.90 -68.74 -74.01
CA SER A 510 16.95 -69.72 -73.72
C SER A 510 16.63 -71.09 -74.33
N ARG A 511 15.36 -71.52 -74.31
CA ARG A 511 14.92 -72.73 -75.01
C ARG A 511 15.06 -72.61 -76.52
N LEU A 512 14.63 -71.49 -77.11
CA LEU A 512 14.76 -71.27 -78.55
C LEU A 512 16.23 -71.25 -79.00
N LYS A 513 17.13 -70.65 -78.21
CA LYS A 513 18.58 -70.71 -78.46
C LYS A 513 19.11 -72.13 -78.40
N LEU A 514 18.68 -72.94 -77.43
CA LEU A 514 19.07 -74.34 -77.33
C LEU A 514 18.55 -75.16 -78.52
N ASP A 515 17.32 -74.93 -78.96
CA ASP A 515 16.74 -75.57 -80.14
C ASP A 515 17.43 -75.14 -81.44
N GLU A 516 17.87 -73.88 -81.54
CA GLU A 516 18.71 -73.38 -82.64
C GLU A 516 20.11 -74.01 -82.62
N GLU A 517 20.75 -74.13 -81.45
CA GLU A 517 22.02 -74.82 -81.30
C GLU A 517 21.89 -76.30 -81.68
N GLN A 518 20.81 -76.96 -81.27
CA GLN A 518 20.51 -78.34 -81.67
C GLN A 518 20.27 -78.43 -83.19
N ARG A 519 19.51 -77.51 -83.80
CA ARG A 519 19.34 -77.45 -85.26
C ARG A 519 20.66 -77.22 -85.99
N LEU A 520 21.50 -76.32 -85.50
CA LEU A 520 22.84 -76.08 -86.04
C LEU A 520 23.73 -77.32 -85.90
N HIS A 521 23.59 -78.07 -84.80
CA HIS A 521 24.27 -79.33 -84.59
C HIS A 521 23.77 -80.41 -85.58
N PHE A 522 22.46 -80.55 -85.77
CA PHE A 522 21.88 -81.45 -86.77
C PHE A 522 22.27 -81.06 -88.21
N LEU A 523 22.30 -79.76 -88.54
CA LEU A 523 22.79 -79.26 -89.84
C LEU A 523 24.28 -79.54 -90.02
N ARG A 524 25.10 -79.32 -88.99
CA ARG A 524 26.53 -79.68 -89.02
C ARG A 524 26.73 -81.19 -89.17
N SER A 525 25.97 -82.01 -88.47
CA SER A 525 26.00 -83.47 -88.59
C SER A 525 25.58 -83.93 -89.99
N ALA A 526 24.51 -83.35 -90.55
CA ALA A 526 24.05 -83.64 -91.91
C ALA A 526 25.05 -83.17 -92.99
N ILE A 527 25.75 -82.04 -92.77
CA ILE A 527 26.84 -81.59 -93.65
C ILE A 527 28.06 -82.51 -93.53
N ILE A 528 28.38 -83.01 -92.34
CA ILE A 528 29.47 -83.97 -92.13
C ILE A 528 29.13 -85.33 -92.79
N ASP A 529 27.89 -85.80 -92.69
CA ASP A 529 27.44 -87.04 -93.36
C ASP A 529 27.37 -86.89 -94.90
N TYR A 530 27.06 -85.69 -95.40
CA TYR A 530 27.06 -85.37 -96.83
C TYR A 530 28.47 -85.19 -97.41
N ILE A 531 29.43 -84.70 -96.62
CA ILE A 531 30.84 -84.55 -97.04
C ILE A 531 31.63 -85.86 -96.82
N GLY A 532 31.22 -86.72 -95.88
CA GLY A 532 31.83 -88.02 -95.59
C GLY A 532 31.43 -89.15 -96.55
N THR A 533 30.39 -88.97 -97.37
CA THR A 533 29.96 -89.95 -98.41
C THR A 533 30.50 -89.61 -99.80
N GLY A 534 31.32 -88.56 -99.91
CA GLY A 534 31.88 -88.05 -101.17
C GLY A 534 33.41 -87.99 -101.22
N ALA A 535 34.14 -88.87 -100.53
CA ALA A 535 35.55 -89.12 -100.79
C ALA A 535 36.01 -90.35 -100.00
N ASN A 536 36.73 -91.24 -100.69
CA ASN A 536 37.40 -92.46 -100.23
C ASN A 536 36.59 -93.75 -100.26
N THR A 537 36.99 -94.81 -100.99
CA THR A 537 38.36 -95.19 -101.46
C THR A 537 39.48 -94.92 -100.47
#